data_AF-A0A2U3PHX3-F1
#
_entry.id   AF-A0A2U3PHX3-F1
#
_cell.length_a   1.000
_cell.length_b   1.000
_cell.length_c   1.000
_cell.angle_alpha   90.00
_cell.angle_beta   90.00
_cell.angle_gamma   90.00
#
_symmetry.space_group_name_H-M   'P 1'
#
loop_
_entity.id
_entity.type
_entity.pdbx_description
1 polymer ?
#
loop_
_entity_poly.entity_id
_entity_poly.type
_entity_poly.pdbx_seq_one_letter_code
_entity_poly.pdbx_strand_id
1 'polypeptide(L)'
;MARKVPAAAVLGAAVGVALASAPAAHADVKGYLNYLASHHINTALNTPKTNIYFGLRVCELLRGGTTPEQIAQEAVSTADMPGIIGAAQHELCPDTLH
;
A
#
# COMPACT_ATOMS: atom_id res chain seq x y z
N MET A 1 -28.37 7.97 37.66
CA MET A 1 -29.70 8.60 37.46
C MET A 1 -29.57 9.64 36.36
N ALA A 2 -30.38 9.51 35.30
CA ALA A 2 -30.31 10.33 34.10
C ALA A 2 -30.75 11.78 34.32
N ARG A 3 -30.21 12.71 33.51
CA ARG A 3 -30.80 13.96 32.98
C ARG A 3 -29.66 14.87 32.53
N LYS A 4 -29.65 15.54 31.38
CA LYS A 4 -30.55 15.74 30.24
C LYS A 4 -29.64 16.38 29.18
N VAL A 5 -29.76 16.00 27.92
CA VAL A 5 -29.21 16.80 26.81
C VAL A 5 -30.32 17.73 26.33
N PRO A 6 -30.19 19.06 26.43
CA PRO A 6 -30.91 19.96 25.57
C PRO A 6 -30.00 20.33 24.39
N ALA A 7 -30.43 19.92 23.20
CA ALA A 7 -29.96 20.48 21.95
C ALA A 7 -30.42 21.94 21.87
N ALA A 8 -29.48 22.88 21.80
CA ALA A 8 -29.71 24.23 21.32
C ALA A 8 -28.45 24.66 20.59
N ALA A 9 -28.58 24.84 19.28
CA ALA A 9 -27.54 25.22 18.37
C ALA A 9 -26.90 26.56 18.77
N VAL A 10 -25.59 26.54 18.98
CA VAL A 10 -24.76 27.74 18.93
C VAL A 10 -23.81 27.55 17.76
N LEU A 11 -24.06 28.33 16.70
CA LEU A 11 -23.10 28.56 15.63
C LEU A 11 -21.84 29.18 16.24
N GLY A 12 -20.86 28.35 16.54
CA GLY A 12 -19.52 28.74 16.98
C GLY A 12 -18.52 28.00 16.11
N ALA A 13 -18.02 28.67 15.08
CA ALA A 13 -17.02 28.16 14.17
C ALA A 13 -15.72 27.84 14.91
N ALA A 14 -15.55 26.58 15.28
CA ALA A 14 -14.26 25.95 15.43
C ALA A 14 -14.35 24.61 14.70
N VAL A 15 -14.30 24.67 13.37
CA VAL A 15 -13.97 23.49 12.57
C VAL A 15 -12.50 23.22 12.89
N GLY A 16 -12.27 22.52 14.00
CA GLY A 16 -11.01 21.83 14.22
C GLY A 16 -10.90 20.88 13.03
N VAL A 17 -10.13 21.29 12.03
CA VAL A 17 -9.72 20.41 10.95
C VAL A 17 -8.94 19.31 11.66
N ALA A 18 -9.63 18.24 12.01
CA ALA A 18 -9.01 16.95 12.19
C ALA A 18 -8.38 16.69 10.83
N LEU A 19 -7.11 17.10 10.69
CA LEU A 19 -6.21 16.58 9.68
C LEU A 19 -6.28 15.08 9.93
N ALA A 20 -7.15 14.41 9.16
CA ALA A 20 -7.06 13.00 8.95
C ALA A 20 -5.65 12.81 8.43
N SER A 21 -4.73 12.47 9.33
CA SER A 21 -3.55 11.73 8.98
C SER A 21 -4.09 10.44 8.39
N ALA A 22 -4.45 10.47 7.11
CA ALA A 22 -4.37 9.28 6.29
C ALA A 22 -2.98 8.74 6.62
N PRO A 23 -2.87 7.55 7.23
CA PRO A 23 -1.57 7.03 7.57
C PRO A 23 -0.77 7.13 6.28
N ALA A 24 0.42 7.75 6.34
CA ALA A 24 1.36 7.59 5.25
C ALA A 24 1.45 6.07 5.09
N ALA A 25 0.80 5.54 4.05
CA ALA A 25 0.80 4.11 3.77
C ALA A 25 2.27 3.74 3.79
N HIS A 26 2.61 2.84 4.69
CA HIS A 26 3.97 2.63 5.18
C HIS A 26 4.78 2.02 4.03
N ALA A 27 5.19 2.85 3.06
CA ALA A 27 5.92 2.43 1.89
C ALA A 27 7.38 2.29 2.30
N ASP A 28 7.73 1.17 2.93
CA ASP A 28 9.11 0.86 3.28
C ASP A 28 9.87 0.43 2.04
N VAL A 29 10.31 1.42 1.27
CA VAL A 29 11.12 1.23 0.06
C VAL A 29 12.41 0.47 0.36
N LYS A 30 13.01 0.70 1.54
CA LYS A 30 14.24 0.00 1.91
C LYS A 30 13.94 -1.46 2.25
N GLY A 31 12.88 -1.69 3.04
CA GLY A 31 12.35 -3.01 3.35
C GLY A 31 12.03 -3.80 2.09
N TYR A 32 11.33 -3.21 1.14
CA TYR A 32 11.01 -3.79 -0.17
C TYR A 32 12.25 -4.23 -0.95
N LEU A 33 13.23 -3.34 -1.14
CA LEU A 33 14.46 -3.70 -1.86
C LEU A 33 15.27 -4.78 -1.13
N ASN A 34 15.29 -4.73 0.20
CA ASN A 34 15.94 -5.74 1.02
C ASN A 34 15.21 -7.09 0.96
N TYR A 35 13.88 -7.09 0.92
CA TYR A 35 13.06 -8.28 0.76
C TYR A 35 13.38 -8.97 -0.57
N LEU A 36 13.34 -8.21 -1.67
CA LEU A 36 13.70 -8.73 -3.00
C LEU A 36 15.09 -9.37 -3.01
N ALA A 37 16.08 -8.69 -2.41
CA ALA A 37 17.46 -9.18 -2.37
C ALA A 37 17.63 -10.42 -1.48
N SER A 38 17.07 -10.39 -0.26
CA SER A 38 17.20 -11.48 0.73
C SER A 38 16.44 -12.74 0.36
N HIS A 39 15.35 -12.61 -0.40
CA HIS A 39 14.54 -13.74 -0.87
C HIS A 39 14.94 -14.19 -2.28
N HIS A 40 15.99 -13.61 -2.87
CA HIS A 40 16.47 -13.92 -4.22
C HIS A 40 15.39 -13.80 -5.31
N ILE A 41 14.47 -12.84 -5.15
CA ILE A 41 13.36 -12.62 -6.09
C ILE A 41 13.93 -12.06 -7.39
N ASN A 42 13.71 -12.79 -8.48
CA ASN A 42 14.09 -12.30 -9.80
C ASN A 42 13.10 -11.25 -10.27
N THR A 43 13.53 -10.00 -10.37
CA THR A 43 12.65 -8.92 -10.81
C THR A 43 12.60 -8.76 -12.32
N ALA A 44 13.53 -9.37 -13.06
CA ALA A 44 13.83 -9.04 -14.47
C ALA A 44 14.13 -7.54 -14.72
N LEU A 45 14.29 -6.74 -13.67
CA LEU A 45 14.50 -5.31 -13.71
C LEU A 45 15.87 -4.97 -13.13
N ASN A 46 16.66 -4.24 -13.90
CA ASN A 46 18.09 -4.08 -13.61
C ASN A 46 18.43 -2.92 -12.68
N THR A 47 17.43 -2.16 -12.18
CA THR A 47 17.70 -0.99 -11.32
C THR A 47 16.78 -0.93 -10.10
N PRO A 48 17.28 -0.46 -8.95
CA PRO A 48 16.44 -0.23 -7.77
C PRO A 48 15.26 0.70 -8.04
N LYS A 49 15.47 1.77 -8.83
CA LYS A 49 14.41 2.74 -9.15
C LYS A 49 13.26 2.09 -9.92
N THR A 50 13.57 1.26 -10.93
CA THR A 50 12.52 0.57 -11.69
C THR A 50 11.79 -0.47 -10.84
N ASN A 51 12.52 -1.16 -9.95
CA ASN A 51 11.90 -2.09 -8.99
C ASN A 51 10.92 -1.38 -8.06
N ILE A 52 11.32 -0.24 -7.48
CA ILE A 52 10.44 0.54 -6.62
C ILE A 52 9.19 1.01 -7.37
N TYR A 53 9.36 1.57 -8.57
CA TYR A 53 8.24 2.01 -9.39
C TYR A 53 7.26 0.87 -9.64
N PHE A 54 7.77 -0.31 -9.98
CA PHE A 54 6.95 -1.47 -10.26
C PHE A 54 6.22 -2.00 -9.01
N GLY A 55 6.91 -2.10 -7.87
CA GLY A 55 6.28 -2.47 -6.59
C GLY A 55 5.17 -1.51 -6.18
N LEU A 56 5.36 -0.20 -6.37
CA LEU A 56 4.30 0.80 -6.11
C LEU A 56 3.14 0.66 -7.10
N ARG A 57 3.41 0.35 -8.37
CA ARG A 57 2.37 0.10 -9.37
C ARG A 57 1.55 -1.14 -9.03
N VAL A 58 2.17 -2.22 -8.53
CA VAL A 58 1.46 -3.39 -8.01
C VAL A 58 0.48 -2.98 -6.91
N CYS A 59 0.92 -2.15 -5.96
CA CYS A 59 0.05 -1.64 -4.90
C CYS A 59 -1.15 -0.84 -5.44
N GLU A 60 -0.98 -0.02 -6.48
CA GLU A 60 -2.09 0.68 -7.12
C GLU A 60 -3.11 -0.28 -7.73
N LEU A 61 -2.65 -1.34 -8.40
CA LEU A 61 -3.52 -2.35 -9.00
C LEU A 61 -4.30 -3.13 -7.93
N LEU A 62 -3.63 -3.55 -6.86
CA LEU A 62 -4.24 -4.24 -5.74
C LEU A 62 -5.33 -3.38 -5.07
N ARG A 63 -5.05 -2.10 -4.79
CA ARG A 63 -6.06 -1.16 -4.26
C ARG A 63 -7.17 -0.88 -5.27
N GLY A 64 -6.89 -1.00 -6.56
CA GLY A 64 -7.87 -0.93 -7.65
C GLY A 64 -8.75 -2.17 -7.78
N GLY A 65 -8.50 -3.21 -6.99
CA GLY A 65 -9.27 -4.46 -6.99
C GLY A 65 -8.76 -5.52 -7.97
N THR A 66 -7.62 -5.30 -8.63
CA THR A 66 -6.95 -6.35 -9.41
C THR A 66 -6.38 -7.39 -8.46
N THR A 67 -6.61 -8.67 -8.75
CA THR A 67 -6.11 -9.74 -7.87
C THR A 67 -4.62 -10.01 -8.11
N PRO A 68 -3.87 -10.53 -7.12
CA PRO A 68 -2.48 -10.96 -7.30
C PRO A 68 -2.28 -11.88 -8.52
N GLU A 69 -3.21 -12.80 -8.76
CA GLU A 69 -3.15 -13.75 -9.87
C GLU A 69 -3.27 -13.03 -11.21
N GLN A 70 -4.15 -12.05 -11.32
CA GLN A 70 -4.30 -11.24 -12.53
C GLN A 70 -3.03 -10.42 -12.81
N ILE A 71 -2.44 -9.81 -11.78
CA ILE A 71 -1.18 -9.05 -11.90
C ILE A 71 -0.04 -9.99 -12.35
N ALA A 72 0.03 -11.20 -11.79
CA ALA A 72 1.07 -12.17 -12.14
C ALA A 72 0.96 -12.66 -13.60
N GLN A 73 -0.24 -12.71 -14.16
CA GLN A 73 -0.49 -13.13 -15.55
C GLN A 73 -0.05 -12.09 -16.59
N GLU A 74 0.06 -10.81 -16.22
CA GLU A 74 0.42 -9.73 -17.14
C GLU A 74 1.93 -9.55 -17.36
N ALA A 75 2.76 -10.28 -16.61
CA ALA A 75 4.19 -10.00 -16.57
C ALA A 75 5.05 -10.80 -17.55
N VAL A 76 6.24 -10.25 -17.81
CA VAL A 76 7.28 -10.81 -18.67
C VAL A 76 7.83 -12.11 -18.08
N SER A 77 8.06 -13.12 -18.93
CA SER A 77 8.19 -14.54 -18.53
C SER A 77 9.40 -14.92 -17.65
N THR A 78 10.26 -13.98 -17.29
CA THR A 78 11.45 -14.25 -16.45
C THR A 78 11.33 -13.68 -15.05
N ALA A 79 10.38 -12.77 -14.79
CA ALA A 79 10.20 -12.18 -13.47
C ALA A 79 9.42 -13.13 -12.53
N ASP A 80 9.88 -13.22 -11.29
CA ASP A 80 9.15 -13.86 -10.19
C ASP A 80 8.07 -12.90 -9.67
N MET A 81 6.97 -12.81 -10.42
CA MET A 81 5.86 -11.96 -10.07
C MET A 81 5.20 -12.28 -8.73
N PRO A 82 4.95 -13.55 -8.37
CA PRO A 82 4.42 -13.86 -7.04
C PRO A 82 5.32 -13.31 -5.93
N GLY A 83 6.64 -13.46 -6.06
CA GLY A 83 7.60 -12.87 -5.13
C GLY A 83 7.53 -11.34 -5.07
N ILE A 84 7.49 -10.67 -6.23
CA ILE A 84 7.40 -9.21 -6.32
C ILE A 84 6.11 -8.68 -5.69
N ILE A 85 4.98 -9.35 -5.96
CA ILE A 85 3.67 -8.98 -5.42
C ILE A 85 3.66 -9.17 -3.91
N GLY A 86 4.12 -10.31 -3.41
CA GLY A 86 4.25 -10.55 -1.97
C GLY A 86 5.12 -9.51 -1.28
N ALA A 87 6.30 -9.22 -1.84
CA ALA A 87 7.19 -8.19 -1.30
C ALA A 87 6.52 -6.80 -1.27
N ALA A 88 5.78 -6.43 -2.32
CA ALA A 88 5.05 -5.17 -2.37
C ALA A 88 3.92 -5.12 -1.32
N GLN A 89 3.16 -6.20 -1.17
CA GLN A 89 2.11 -6.30 -0.15
C GLN A 89 2.69 -6.21 1.27
N HIS A 90 3.79 -6.89 1.55
CA HIS A 90 4.40 -6.87 2.89
C HIS A 90 5.06 -5.54 3.25
N GLU A 91 5.80 -4.94 2.31
CA GLU A 91 6.69 -3.81 2.60
C GLU A 91 6.16 -2.45 2.11
N LEU A 92 5.33 -2.43 1.06
CA LEU A 92 4.85 -1.19 0.43
C LEU A 92 3.37 -0.89 0.67
N CYS A 93 2.52 -1.92 0.68
CA CYS A 93 1.06 -1.80 0.82
C CYS A 93 0.44 -2.92 1.66
N PRO A 94 0.77 -3.00 2.96
CA PRO A 94 0.21 -4.01 3.88
C PRO A 94 -1.31 -3.92 4.04
N ASP A 95 -1.90 -2.78 3.66
CA ASP A 95 -3.35 -2.59 3.58
C ASP A 95 -4.05 -3.51 2.57
N THR A 96 -3.30 -4.13 1.65
CA THR A 96 -3.85 -5.02 0.60
C THR A 96 -3.78 -6.50 0.96
N LEU A 97 -3.29 -6.84 2.16
CA LEU A 97 -3.37 -8.20 2.72
C LEU A 97 -4.74 -8.35 3.38
N HIS A 98 -5.59 -9.22 2.82
CA HIS A 98 -6.95 -9.50 3.29
C HIS A 98 -7.17 -10.99 3.50
#